data_AF-A0A1J1IPY2-F1
#
_entry.id   AF-A0A1J1IPY2-F1
#
_cell.length_a   1.000
_cell.length_b   1.000
_cell.length_c   1.000
_cell.angle_alpha   90.00
_cell.angle_beta   90.00
_cell.angle_gamma   90.00
#
_symmetry.space_group_name_H-M   'P 1'
#
loop_
_entity.id
_entity.type
_entity.pdbx_description
1 polymer ?
#
loop_
_entity_poly.entity_id
_entity_poly.type
_entity_poly.pdbx_seq_one_letter_code
_entity_poly.pdbx_strand_id
1 'polypeptide(L)'
;MKISNILTNESFTQDSEVDDDLNFIPKSILQVYEFLKNKHSEWTFISVIVGQLCQETFPFGTYNNLKLSLLLSIAASGGDFSSLIPIVAIGKETSHANILMTCLGRFTGRFISAINFENTVKKNGTVEAGPLLLARGGVLKVGDWSGISGKNILKLMREIETGTVTIEQNQQSFPLNSTVWCYWSCSTEISKDITTIKQFMNVFGVPILIDDHINETEIIDDLLESATKIDENFSISENDMREYLSYAAKVEVTMEPQAEKILKDYFQATRIIRPNALTPKAFEILKKMTESYAKLCLRKFTSPVDALAAISISEKYIKVLFEKDSYSSPDEEKITSIDDFDKYQHRLHTWLSTFTEDILNK
;
A
#
# COMPACT_ATOMS: atom_id res chain seq x y z
N MET A 1 -4.54 19.66 22.06
CA MET A 1 -4.15 18.89 23.27
C MET A 1 -3.30 17.73 22.77
N LYS A 2 -2.01 17.67 23.11
CA LYS A 2 -1.05 16.71 22.53
C LYS A 2 -1.48 15.26 22.80
N ILE A 3 -1.74 14.47 21.76
CA ILE A 3 -2.09 13.04 21.86
C ILE A 3 -0.84 12.16 22.03
N SER A 4 0.35 12.69 21.72
CA SER A 4 1.63 12.01 22.00
C SER A 4 1.87 11.70 23.48
N ASN A 5 1.14 12.35 24.40
CA ASN A 5 1.35 12.22 25.85
C ASN A 5 0.39 11.24 26.53
N ILE A 6 -0.53 10.59 25.81
CA ILE A 6 -1.43 9.58 26.41
C ILE A 6 -0.91 8.15 26.18
N LEU A 7 0.14 7.97 25.36
CA LEU A 7 0.75 6.65 25.07
C LEU A 7 2.22 6.54 25.49
N THR A 8 2.76 7.48 26.27
CA THR A 8 4.17 7.46 26.69
C THR A 8 4.32 7.69 28.19
N ASN A 9 3.96 6.68 28.98
CA ASN A 9 4.54 6.50 30.31
C ASN A 9 5.45 5.27 30.25
N GLU A 10 6.53 5.36 29.48
CA GLU A 10 7.76 4.62 29.70
C GLU A 10 8.88 5.34 28.94
N SER A 11 9.83 5.84 29.72
CA SER A 11 11.01 6.56 29.27
C SER A 11 11.92 5.63 28.45
N PHE A 12 11.94 5.80 27.13
CA PHE A 12 13.01 5.29 26.28
C PHE A 12 14.01 6.42 25.99
N THR A 13 15.08 6.46 26.78
CA THR A 13 16.31 7.18 26.42
C THR A 13 17.13 6.32 25.48
N GLN A 14 17.11 6.62 24.18
CA GLN A 14 18.15 6.20 23.23
C GLN A 14 18.15 7.07 21.96
N ASP A 15 18.37 8.37 22.13
CA ASP A 15 18.54 9.35 21.04
C ASP A 15 20.02 9.48 20.62
N SER A 16 20.64 8.45 20.04
CA SER A 16 22.02 8.62 19.53
C SER A 16 22.40 7.87 18.24
N GLU A 17 21.46 7.25 17.51
CA GLU A 17 21.78 6.55 16.24
C GLU A 17 20.86 6.94 15.05
N VAL A 18 20.02 7.97 15.20
CA VAL A 18 19.08 8.39 14.14
C VAL A 18 19.65 9.53 13.26
N ASP A 19 20.72 10.21 13.71
CA ASP A 19 21.12 11.51 13.12
C ASP A 19 22.00 11.39 11.85
N ASP A 20 22.80 10.33 11.70
CA ASP A 20 23.70 10.19 10.54
C ASP A 20 22.97 9.74 9.25
N ASP A 21 21.86 9.02 9.39
CA ASP A 21 21.10 8.43 8.29
C ASP A 21 20.21 9.45 7.54
N LEU A 22 19.87 10.58 8.18
CA LEU A 22 19.03 11.63 7.59
C LEU A 22 19.71 12.41 6.46
N ASN A 23 21.05 12.35 6.37
CA ASN A 23 21.83 13.02 5.33
C ASN A 23 21.54 12.51 3.91
N PHE A 24 20.96 11.31 3.78
CA PHE A 24 20.60 10.70 2.49
C PHE A 24 19.18 11.07 2.02
N ILE A 25 18.44 11.83 2.83
CA ILE A 25 17.06 12.21 2.53
C ILE A 25 17.06 13.59 1.86
N PRO A 26 16.32 13.76 0.75
CA PRO A 26 16.21 15.05 0.09
C PRO A 26 15.68 16.15 1.02
N LYS A 27 16.25 17.35 0.88
CA LYS A 27 15.93 18.50 1.75
C LYS A 27 14.46 18.88 1.73
N SER A 28 13.79 18.78 0.59
CA SER A 28 12.35 19.05 0.44
C SER A 28 11.51 18.11 1.30
N ILE A 29 11.83 16.82 1.31
CA ILE A 29 11.19 15.80 2.15
C ILE A 29 11.48 16.07 3.64
N LEU A 30 12.73 16.38 4.00
CA LEU A 30 13.11 16.70 5.38
C LEU A 30 12.37 17.94 5.89
N GLN A 31 12.23 18.98 5.07
CA GLN A 31 11.48 20.19 5.44
C GLN A 31 10.01 19.88 5.75
N VAL A 32 9.35 19.06 4.91
CA VAL A 32 7.97 18.60 5.15
C VAL A 32 7.90 17.77 6.43
N TYR A 33 8.85 16.84 6.61
CA TYR A 33 8.92 15.96 7.77
C TYR A 33 9.10 16.75 9.08
N GLU A 34 10.09 17.64 9.16
CA GLU A 34 10.36 18.47 10.33
C GLU A 34 9.22 19.44 10.65
N PHE A 35 8.57 19.98 9.62
CA PHE A 35 7.41 20.86 9.78
C PHE A 35 6.24 20.11 10.43
N LEU A 36 5.97 18.88 9.99
CA LEU A 36 4.83 18.09 10.46
C LEU A 36 5.12 17.36 11.77
N LYS A 37 6.33 16.85 11.99
CA LYS A 37 6.73 16.10 13.20
C LYS A 37 6.42 16.83 14.50
N ASN A 38 6.49 18.17 14.49
CA ASN A 38 6.26 18.99 15.67
C ASN A 38 4.77 19.32 15.93
N LYS A 39 3.90 19.15 14.93
CA LYS A 39 2.52 19.66 14.94
C LYS A 39 1.46 18.59 14.74
N HIS A 40 1.78 17.50 14.04
CA HIS A 40 0.84 16.48 13.58
C HIS A 40 1.38 15.07 13.80
N SER A 41 0.51 14.08 13.61
CA SER A 41 0.91 12.68 13.63
C SER A 41 1.79 12.29 12.43
N GLU A 42 2.48 11.16 12.56
CA GLU A 42 3.21 10.51 11.47
C GLU A 42 2.27 10.09 10.32
N TRP A 43 0.99 9.82 10.63
CA TRP A 43 -0.01 9.52 9.62
C TRP A 43 -0.21 10.68 8.65
N THR A 44 -0.23 11.89 9.21
CA THR A 44 -0.38 13.12 8.45
C THR A 44 0.81 13.35 7.52
N PHE A 45 2.04 13.05 7.95
CA PHE A 45 3.22 13.11 7.08
C PHE A 45 3.04 12.23 5.84
N ILE A 46 2.70 10.96 6.02
CA ILE A 46 2.50 10.04 4.89
C ILE A 46 1.32 10.46 4.02
N SER A 47 0.24 10.96 4.63
CA SER A 47 -0.93 11.41 3.89
C SER A 47 -0.63 12.64 3.01
N VAL A 48 0.24 13.55 3.47
CA VAL A 48 0.74 14.66 2.67
C VAL A 48 1.59 14.15 1.52
N ILE A 49 2.53 13.22 1.77
CA ILE A 49 3.35 12.60 0.71
C ILE A 49 2.47 11.91 -0.34
N VAL A 50 1.47 11.13 0.09
CA VAL A 50 0.49 10.47 -0.79
C VAL A 50 -0.25 11.48 -1.67
N GLY A 51 -0.69 12.59 -1.09
CA GLY A 51 -1.39 13.65 -1.82
C GLY A 51 -0.51 14.42 -2.81
N GLN A 52 0.81 14.31 -2.72
CA GLN A 52 1.75 14.89 -3.67
C GLN A 52 2.07 14.01 -4.87
N LEU A 53 1.63 12.75 -4.86
CA LEU A 53 1.88 11.84 -5.98
C LEU A 53 0.93 12.09 -7.14
N CYS A 54 1.52 12.28 -8.32
CA CYS A 54 0.83 12.45 -9.60
C CYS A 54 -0.15 13.63 -9.61
N GLN A 55 0.20 14.75 -8.94
CA GLN A 55 -0.63 15.95 -8.88
C GLN A 55 -0.94 16.54 -10.26
N GLU A 56 -0.07 16.33 -11.26
CA GLU A 56 -0.31 16.74 -12.64
C GLU A 56 -1.54 16.07 -13.29
N THR A 57 -2.00 14.95 -12.72
CA THR A 57 -3.15 14.19 -13.24
C THR A 57 -4.29 14.09 -12.23
N PHE A 58 -3.95 13.98 -10.94
CA PHE A 58 -4.89 13.69 -9.88
C PHE A 58 -4.70 14.66 -8.72
N PRO A 59 -5.68 15.54 -8.44
CA PRO A 59 -5.63 16.48 -7.33
C PRO A 59 -5.36 15.83 -5.98
N PHE A 60 -4.94 16.66 -5.02
CA PHE A 60 -4.72 16.23 -3.64
C PHE A 60 -5.98 15.56 -3.07
N GLY A 61 -5.81 14.45 -2.35
CA GLY A 61 -6.92 13.74 -1.73
C GLY A 61 -7.61 12.68 -2.59
N THR A 62 -7.33 12.64 -3.90
CA THR A 62 -7.94 11.66 -4.81
C THR A 62 -7.15 10.35 -4.87
N TYR A 63 -7.88 9.23 -4.86
CA TYR A 63 -7.35 7.86 -4.94
C TYR A 63 -6.28 7.54 -3.88
N ASN A 64 -6.37 8.18 -2.70
CA ASN A 64 -5.37 8.05 -1.64
C ASN A 64 -5.16 6.60 -1.20
N ASN A 65 -6.22 5.78 -1.20
CA ASN A 65 -6.13 4.35 -0.87
C ASN A 65 -5.15 3.61 -1.79
N LEU A 66 -5.32 3.79 -3.10
CA LEU A 66 -4.47 3.15 -4.09
C LEU A 66 -3.06 3.75 -4.07
N LYS A 67 -2.93 5.08 -3.99
CA LYS A 67 -1.63 5.76 -3.90
C LYS A 67 -0.81 5.28 -2.69
N LEU A 68 -1.44 5.20 -1.50
CA LEU A 68 -0.79 4.69 -0.30
C LEU A 68 -0.40 3.21 -0.45
N SER A 69 -1.30 2.37 -0.94
CA SER A 69 -1.02 0.94 -1.13
C SER A 69 0.14 0.69 -2.10
N LEU A 70 0.23 1.48 -3.17
CA LEU A 70 1.34 1.45 -4.11
C LEU A 70 2.65 1.92 -3.46
N LEU A 71 2.64 3.01 -2.69
CA LEU A 71 3.83 3.45 -1.95
C LEU A 71 4.35 2.38 -0.97
N LEU A 72 3.46 1.74 -0.22
CA LEU A 72 3.82 0.64 0.67
C LEU A 72 4.45 -0.49 -0.12
N SER A 73 3.88 -0.85 -1.27
CA SER A 73 4.44 -1.86 -2.17
C SER A 73 5.84 -1.51 -2.67
N ILE A 74 6.10 -0.24 -3.00
CA ILE A 74 7.43 0.25 -3.40
C ILE A 74 8.42 0.14 -2.23
N ALA A 75 8.05 0.64 -1.05
CA ALA A 75 8.91 0.60 0.14
C ALA A 75 9.24 -0.84 0.57
N ALA A 76 8.35 -1.79 0.30
CA ALA A 76 8.58 -3.20 0.58
C ALA A 76 9.52 -3.89 -0.43
N SER A 77 9.71 -3.32 -1.63
CA SER A 77 10.39 -3.96 -2.76
C SER A 77 11.93 -3.81 -2.80
N GLY A 78 12.50 -2.86 -2.03
CA GLY A 78 13.93 -2.53 -2.09
C GLY A 78 14.82 -3.12 -0.99
N GLY A 79 14.25 -3.91 -0.08
CA GLY A 79 14.96 -4.55 1.03
C GLY A 79 15.04 -6.07 0.86
N ASP A 80 14.90 -6.81 1.95
CA ASP A 80 14.79 -8.26 1.92
C ASP A 80 13.64 -8.69 1.00
N PHE A 81 13.95 -9.45 -0.04
CA PHE A 81 12.97 -9.91 -1.03
C PHE A 81 11.84 -10.80 -0.45
N SER A 82 11.88 -11.07 0.86
CA SER A 82 10.80 -11.70 1.63
C SER A 82 9.61 -10.77 1.88
N SER A 83 9.78 -9.44 1.81
CA SER A 83 8.75 -8.44 2.15
C SER A 83 7.90 -7.96 0.97
N LEU A 84 7.68 -8.76 -0.08
CA LEU A 84 6.86 -8.32 -1.22
C LEU A 84 5.37 -8.15 -0.86
N ILE A 85 4.78 -7.04 -1.35
CA ILE A 85 3.35 -6.70 -1.25
C ILE A 85 2.77 -6.60 -2.67
N PRO A 86 2.22 -7.68 -3.23
CA PRO A 86 1.54 -7.64 -4.52
C PRO A 86 0.22 -6.84 -4.39
N ILE A 87 -0.13 -6.09 -5.43
CA ILE A 87 -1.30 -5.20 -5.44
C ILE A 87 -2.27 -5.62 -6.53
N VAL A 88 -3.54 -5.78 -6.15
CA VAL A 88 -4.67 -5.86 -7.06
C VAL A 88 -5.65 -4.73 -6.77
N ALA A 89 -5.84 -3.84 -7.73
CA ALA A 89 -6.81 -2.75 -7.62
C ALA A 89 -8.15 -3.17 -8.25
N ILE A 90 -9.25 -2.96 -7.53
CA ILE A 90 -10.60 -3.34 -7.96
C ILE A 90 -11.48 -2.09 -7.98
N GLY A 91 -12.18 -1.86 -9.08
CA GLY A 91 -13.11 -0.75 -9.21
C GLY A 91 -13.95 -0.88 -10.48
N LYS A 92 -14.91 0.02 -10.69
CA LYS A 92 -15.67 0.06 -11.95
C LYS A 92 -14.82 0.67 -13.06
N GLU A 93 -14.28 1.86 -12.79
CA GLU A 93 -13.39 2.59 -13.69
C GLU A 93 -11.92 2.29 -13.32
N THR A 94 -11.20 1.62 -14.22
CA THR A 94 -9.82 1.16 -13.96
C THR A 94 -8.76 1.90 -14.76
N SER A 95 -9.14 2.82 -15.64
CA SER A 95 -8.19 3.69 -16.36
C SER A 95 -7.34 4.52 -15.39
N HIS A 96 -7.94 5.03 -14.31
CA HIS A 96 -7.22 5.76 -13.27
C HIS A 96 -6.19 4.88 -12.54
N ALA A 97 -6.51 3.62 -12.26
CA ALA A 97 -5.56 2.67 -11.68
C ALA A 97 -4.37 2.42 -12.63
N ASN A 98 -4.65 2.27 -13.93
CA ASN A 98 -3.61 2.12 -14.94
C ASN A 98 -2.65 3.32 -14.96
N ILE A 99 -3.19 4.55 -14.90
CA ILE A 99 -2.38 5.78 -14.90
C ILE A 99 -1.56 5.88 -13.61
N LEU A 100 -2.19 5.70 -12.44
CA LEU A 100 -1.53 5.75 -11.13
C LEU A 100 -0.40 4.72 -11.02
N MET A 101 -0.64 3.47 -11.40
CA MET A 101 0.40 2.43 -11.40
C MET A 101 1.56 2.77 -12.35
N THR A 102 1.28 3.42 -13.48
CA THR A 102 2.34 3.86 -14.41
C THR A 102 3.13 5.02 -13.86
N CYS A 103 2.45 6.00 -13.27
CA CYS A 103 3.06 7.19 -12.68
C CYS A 103 3.93 6.80 -11.48
N LEU A 104 3.37 6.07 -10.50
CA LEU A 104 4.10 5.66 -9.29
C LEU A 104 5.20 4.63 -9.59
N GLY A 105 5.01 3.80 -10.62
CA GLY A 105 6.01 2.86 -11.10
C GLY A 105 7.36 3.52 -11.43
N ARG A 106 7.34 4.78 -11.89
CA ARG A 106 8.55 5.56 -12.22
C ARG A 106 9.41 5.92 -11.02
N PHE A 107 8.88 5.84 -9.80
CA PHE A 107 9.65 6.08 -8.58
C PHE A 107 10.42 4.83 -8.12
N THR A 108 10.13 3.67 -8.71
CA THR A 108 10.83 2.43 -8.37
C THR A 108 12.16 2.34 -9.09
N GLY A 109 13.16 1.70 -8.47
CA GLY A 109 14.46 1.47 -9.12
C GLY A 109 14.36 0.57 -10.36
N ARG A 110 13.29 -0.23 -10.47
CA ARG A 110 13.02 -1.07 -11.63
C ARG A 110 11.52 -1.25 -11.85
N PHE A 111 11.04 -0.81 -13.00
CA PHE A 111 9.64 -0.90 -13.40
C PHE A 111 9.52 -1.54 -14.78
N ILE A 112 8.77 -2.62 -14.88
CA ILE A 112 8.47 -3.30 -16.15
C ILE A 112 6.96 -3.39 -16.31
N SER A 113 6.46 -3.06 -17.49
CA SER A 113 5.05 -3.24 -17.84
C SER A 113 4.94 -4.31 -18.92
N ALA A 114 4.32 -5.45 -18.62
CA ALA A 114 4.17 -6.54 -19.58
C ALA A 114 2.96 -7.41 -19.26
N ILE A 115 2.15 -7.70 -20.29
CA ILE A 115 0.98 -8.59 -20.18
C ILE A 115 1.39 -10.06 -20.32
N ASN A 116 2.43 -10.34 -21.12
CA ASN A 116 3.02 -11.68 -21.23
C ASN A 116 4.27 -11.77 -20.35
N PHE A 117 4.30 -12.73 -19.43
CA PHE A 117 5.39 -12.97 -18.49
C PHE A 117 6.04 -14.36 -18.69
N GLU A 118 5.88 -14.95 -19.87
CA GLU A 118 6.57 -16.19 -20.23
C GLU A 118 8.09 -15.99 -20.38
N ASN A 119 8.83 -17.04 -20.05
CA ASN A 119 10.25 -17.14 -20.37
C ASN A 119 10.36 -17.63 -21.82
N THR A 120 11.21 -17.00 -22.62
CA THR A 120 11.38 -17.40 -24.03
C THR A 120 12.56 -18.35 -24.15
N VAL A 121 12.35 -19.52 -24.75
CA VAL A 121 13.44 -20.46 -25.04
C VAL A 121 13.82 -20.34 -26.50
N LYS A 122 15.09 -20.01 -26.74
CA LYS A 122 15.66 -19.97 -28.08
C LYS A 122 16.02 -21.39 -28.54
N LYS A 123 16.08 -21.57 -29.87
CA LYS A 123 16.39 -22.86 -30.51
C LYS A 123 17.74 -23.47 -30.11
N ASN A 124 18.67 -22.65 -29.60
CA ASN A 124 19.97 -23.06 -29.07
C ASN A 124 19.92 -23.52 -27.60
N GLY A 125 18.74 -23.61 -26.98
CA GLY A 125 18.56 -24.00 -25.58
C GLY A 125 18.79 -22.88 -24.56
N THR A 126 19.12 -21.65 -24.98
CA THR A 126 19.22 -20.52 -24.04
C THR A 126 17.84 -20.04 -23.65
N VAL A 127 17.62 -19.87 -22.34
CA VAL A 127 16.38 -19.34 -21.77
C VAL A 127 16.55 -17.84 -21.53
N GLU A 128 15.70 -17.03 -22.15
CA GLU A 128 15.55 -15.62 -21.83
C GLU A 128 14.60 -15.46 -20.65
N ALA A 129 15.08 -14.75 -19.63
CA ALA A 129 14.31 -14.43 -18.44
C ALA A 129 13.06 -13.64 -18.81
N GLY A 130 11.91 -14.09 -18.34
CA GLY A 130 10.65 -13.40 -18.51
C GLY A 130 10.58 -12.12 -17.66
N PRO A 131 9.63 -11.23 -17.96
CA PRO A 131 9.42 -9.96 -17.26
C PRO A 131 9.44 -10.01 -15.73
N LEU A 132 8.91 -11.08 -15.13
CA LEU A 132 8.90 -11.27 -13.68
C LEU A 132 10.31 -11.39 -13.09
N LEU A 133 11.21 -12.11 -13.77
CA LEU A 133 12.62 -12.20 -13.38
C LEU A 133 13.40 -10.92 -13.70
N LEU A 134 13.07 -10.28 -14.82
CA LEU A 134 13.68 -9.02 -15.21
C LEU A 134 13.34 -7.90 -14.23
N ALA A 135 12.15 -7.90 -13.62
CA ALA A 135 11.67 -6.89 -12.68
C ALA A 135 12.22 -7.04 -11.24
N ARG A 136 13.27 -7.86 -11.04
CA ARG A 136 13.88 -8.11 -9.72
C ARG A 136 14.20 -6.81 -8.96
N GLY A 137 13.87 -6.76 -7.67
CA GLY A 137 14.07 -5.60 -6.80
C GLY A 137 13.20 -4.40 -7.16
N GLY A 138 12.06 -4.65 -7.78
CA GLY A 138 11.14 -3.62 -8.23
C GLY A 138 9.76 -4.20 -8.55
N VAL A 139 9.10 -3.60 -9.54
CA VAL A 139 7.68 -3.84 -9.83
C VAL A 139 7.48 -4.35 -11.26
N LEU A 140 6.67 -5.40 -11.38
CA LEU A 140 6.04 -5.82 -12.63
C LEU A 140 4.58 -5.33 -12.64
N LYS A 141 4.26 -4.40 -13.53
CA LYS A 141 2.88 -4.04 -13.86
C LYS A 141 2.36 -4.95 -14.97
N VAL A 142 1.33 -5.73 -14.66
CA VAL A 142 0.69 -6.63 -15.63
C VAL A 142 -0.43 -5.93 -16.41
N GLY A 143 -1.15 -5.02 -15.76
CA GLY A 143 -2.28 -4.28 -16.35
C GLY A 143 -3.64 -4.86 -15.96
N ASP A 144 -4.58 -4.85 -16.90
CA ASP A 144 -5.94 -5.37 -16.70
C ASP A 144 -5.91 -6.90 -16.57
N TRP A 145 -6.36 -7.40 -15.43
CA TRP A 145 -6.46 -8.82 -15.13
C TRP A 145 -7.34 -9.58 -16.14
N SER A 146 -8.40 -8.93 -16.65
CA SER A 146 -9.33 -9.53 -17.63
C SER A 146 -8.68 -9.76 -18.99
N GLY A 147 -7.63 -8.99 -19.31
CA GLY A 147 -6.89 -9.09 -20.57
C GLY A 147 -5.82 -10.20 -20.59
N ILE A 148 -5.58 -10.88 -19.47
CA ILE A 148 -4.54 -11.90 -19.35
C ILE A 148 -5.13 -13.26 -19.77
N SER A 149 -4.36 -14.03 -20.55
CA SER A 149 -4.78 -15.39 -20.91
C SER A 149 -4.93 -16.28 -19.66
N GLY A 150 -5.90 -17.20 -19.65
CA GLY A 150 -6.16 -18.04 -18.47
C GLY A 150 -4.95 -18.88 -18.03
N LYS A 151 -4.11 -19.35 -18.97
CA LYS A 151 -2.87 -20.06 -18.65
C LYS A 151 -1.88 -19.17 -17.89
N ASN A 152 -1.74 -17.93 -18.35
CA ASN A 152 -0.86 -16.94 -17.74
C ASN A 152 -1.36 -16.57 -16.34
N ILE A 153 -2.67 -16.35 -16.16
CA ILE A 153 -3.27 -16.08 -14.83
C ILE A 153 -2.91 -17.18 -13.82
N LEU A 154 -3.14 -18.44 -14.17
CA LEU A 154 -2.85 -19.57 -13.28
C LEU A 154 -1.37 -19.65 -12.91
N LYS A 155 -0.48 -19.40 -13.87
CA LYS A 155 0.96 -19.34 -13.64
C LYS A 155 1.33 -18.20 -12.69
N LEU A 156 0.83 -16.99 -12.93
CA LEU A 156 1.11 -15.82 -12.10
C LEU A 156 0.64 -16.01 -10.66
N MET A 157 -0.57 -16.53 -10.48
CA MET A 157 -1.11 -16.84 -9.15
C MET A 157 -0.21 -17.83 -8.41
N ARG A 158 0.21 -18.92 -9.06
CA ARG A 158 1.15 -19.90 -8.49
C ARG A 158 2.48 -19.26 -8.09
N GLU A 159 3.03 -18.39 -8.93
CA GLU A 159 4.32 -17.73 -8.68
C GLU A 159 4.25 -16.75 -7.51
N ILE A 160 3.13 -16.02 -7.36
CA ILE A 160 2.88 -15.13 -6.21
C ILE A 160 2.67 -15.92 -4.92
N GLU A 161 1.88 -17.01 -4.96
CA GLU A 161 1.59 -17.85 -3.80
C GLU A 161 2.84 -18.57 -3.28
N THR A 162 3.63 -19.15 -4.20
CA THR A 162 4.84 -19.90 -3.83
C THR A 162 6.04 -18.99 -3.55
N GLY A 163 6.01 -17.75 -4.03
CA GLY A 163 7.17 -16.86 -4.00
C GLY A 163 8.33 -17.37 -4.87
N THR A 164 8.04 -18.23 -5.87
CA THR A 164 9.06 -18.79 -6.77
C THR A 164 8.60 -18.75 -8.22
N VAL A 165 9.51 -18.36 -9.11
CA VAL A 165 9.32 -18.37 -10.56
C VAL A 165 9.90 -19.67 -11.11
N THR A 166 9.07 -20.46 -11.77
CA THR A 166 9.44 -21.79 -12.27
C THR A 166 9.59 -21.77 -13.80
N ILE A 167 10.75 -22.22 -14.28
CA ILE A 167 11.03 -22.38 -15.70
C ILE A 167 10.73 -23.83 -16.08
N GLU A 168 9.52 -24.07 -16.61
CA GLU A 168 8.97 -25.42 -16.82
C GLU A 168 9.84 -26.32 -17.72
N GLN A 169 10.56 -25.75 -18.69
CA GLN A 169 11.37 -26.55 -19.62
C GLN A 169 12.65 -27.14 -18.98
N ASN A 170 13.24 -26.46 -17.98
CA ASN A 170 14.49 -26.88 -17.35
C ASN A 170 14.33 -27.24 -15.86
N GLN A 171 13.08 -27.21 -15.34
CA GLN A 171 12.76 -27.43 -13.93
C GLN A 171 13.56 -26.55 -12.94
N GLN A 172 14.06 -25.41 -13.41
CA GLN A 172 14.77 -24.45 -12.57
C GLN A 172 13.77 -23.54 -11.85
N SER A 173 13.99 -23.30 -10.57
CA SER A 173 13.23 -22.36 -9.76
C SER A 173 14.11 -21.19 -9.33
N PHE A 174 13.55 -19.99 -9.40
CA PHE A 174 14.17 -18.75 -8.94
C PHE A 174 13.26 -18.09 -7.90
N PRO A 175 13.79 -17.38 -6.90
CA PRO A 175 12.96 -16.66 -5.95
C PRO A 175 12.23 -15.50 -6.66
N LEU A 176 10.97 -15.29 -6.29
CA LEU A 176 10.20 -14.14 -6.73
C LEU A 176 10.71 -12.91 -5.97
N ASN A 177 11.45 -12.06 -6.67
CA ASN A 177 12.05 -10.85 -6.11
C ASN A 177 11.43 -9.58 -6.69
N SER A 178 10.26 -9.68 -7.33
CA SER A 178 9.52 -8.55 -7.90
C SER A 178 8.10 -8.55 -7.39
N THR A 179 7.60 -7.39 -7.01
CA THR A 179 6.17 -7.27 -6.68
C THR A 179 5.32 -7.12 -7.95
N VAL A 180 4.09 -7.59 -7.90
CA VAL A 180 3.17 -7.63 -9.05
C VAL A 180 2.05 -6.64 -8.83
N TRP A 181 1.79 -5.78 -9.81
CA TRP A 181 0.65 -4.85 -9.83
C TRP A 181 -0.30 -5.19 -10.97
N CYS A 182 -1.57 -5.35 -10.65
CA CYS A 182 -2.65 -5.49 -11.63
C CYS A 182 -3.90 -4.74 -11.16
N TYR A 183 -4.81 -4.50 -12.09
CA TYR A 183 -6.13 -3.94 -11.79
C TYR A 183 -7.20 -4.78 -12.48
N TRP A 184 -8.42 -4.73 -11.98
CA TRP A 184 -9.54 -5.49 -12.50
C TRP A 184 -10.84 -4.68 -12.43
N SER A 185 -11.55 -4.60 -13.55
CA SER A 185 -12.83 -3.89 -13.64
C SER A 185 -13.97 -4.80 -13.21
N CYS A 186 -14.74 -4.36 -12.21
CA CYS A 186 -15.98 -5.02 -11.81
C CYS A 186 -17.16 -4.42 -12.57
N SER A 187 -17.93 -5.27 -13.26
CA SER A 187 -18.93 -4.82 -14.24
C SER A 187 -20.26 -4.33 -13.64
N THR A 188 -20.59 -4.64 -12.38
CA THR A 188 -21.87 -4.25 -11.76
C THR A 188 -21.77 -3.96 -10.26
N GLU A 189 -21.74 -5.02 -9.45
CA GLU A 189 -21.60 -5.01 -8.00
C GLU A 189 -20.49 -5.98 -7.63
N ILE A 190 -19.54 -5.50 -6.82
CA ILE A 190 -18.40 -6.28 -6.34
C ILE A 190 -18.87 -7.59 -5.65
N SER A 191 -20.05 -7.59 -5.05
CA SER A 191 -20.70 -8.76 -4.42
C SER A 191 -21.10 -9.88 -5.41
N LYS A 192 -21.21 -9.63 -6.72
CA LYS A 192 -21.57 -10.65 -7.72
C LYS A 192 -20.35 -11.46 -8.17
N ASP A 193 -19.17 -10.88 -8.02
CA ASP A 193 -17.89 -11.47 -8.44
C ASP A 193 -17.07 -12.04 -7.26
N ILE A 194 -17.76 -12.50 -6.21
CA ILE A 194 -17.16 -13.02 -4.97
C ILE A 194 -16.13 -14.14 -5.23
N THR A 195 -16.31 -14.95 -6.27
CA THR A 195 -15.37 -16.04 -6.61
C THR A 195 -14.00 -15.50 -7.01
N THR A 196 -13.96 -14.53 -7.92
CA THR A 196 -12.73 -13.86 -8.36
C THR A 196 -12.10 -13.09 -7.21
N ILE A 197 -12.92 -12.44 -6.38
CA ILE A 197 -12.43 -11.70 -5.22
C ILE A 197 -11.82 -12.63 -4.17
N LYS A 198 -12.40 -13.81 -3.94
CA LYS A 198 -11.79 -14.84 -3.08
C LYS A 198 -10.45 -15.31 -3.63
N GLN A 199 -10.31 -15.44 -4.94
CA GLN A 199 -9.01 -15.73 -5.56
C GLN A 199 -8.01 -14.59 -5.28
N PHE A 200 -8.44 -13.33 -5.39
CA PHE A 200 -7.60 -12.19 -5.06
C PHE A 200 -7.19 -12.16 -3.58
N MET A 201 -8.11 -12.41 -2.65
CA MET A 201 -7.79 -12.50 -1.22
C MET A 201 -6.81 -13.63 -0.88
N ASN A 202 -6.83 -14.74 -1.63
CA ASN A 202 -5.92 -15.86 -1.42
C ASN A 202 -4.52 -15.57 -1.98
N VAL A 203 -4.43 -14.94 -3.15
CA VAL A 203 -3.14 -14.68 -3.84
C VAL A 203 -2.50 -13.38 -3.37
N PHE A 204 -3.25 -12.29 -3.37
CA PHE A 204 -2.78 -10.93 -3.06
C PHE A 204 -2.95 -10.56 -1.58
N GLY A 205 -3.77 -11.30 -0.83
CA GLY A 205 -4.04 -11.03 0.58
C GLY A 205 -5.06 -9.91 0.78
N VAL A 206 -4.71 -8.68 0.39
CA VAL A 206 -5.52 -7.46 0.63
C VAL A 206 -5.88 -6.82 -0.72
N PRO A 207 -7.11 -7.02 -1.23
CA PRO A 207 -7.59 -6.32 -2.42
C PRO A 207 -7.78 -4.82 -2.15
N ILE A 208 -7.35 -3.97 -3.09
CA ILE A 208 -7.41 -2.52 -2.95
C ILE A 208 -8.61 -1.99 -3.73
N LEU A 209 -9.61 -1.43 -3.04
CA LEU A 209 -10.72 -0.77 -3.72
C LEU A 209 -10.31 0.61 -4.24
N ILE A 210 -10.69 0.89 -5.49
CA ILE A 210 -10.59 2.20 -6.12
C ILE A 210 -11.83 2.99 -5.74
N ASP A 211 -11.64 4.26 -5.38
CA ASP A 211 -12.74 5.13 -4.99
C ASP A 211 -13.63 5.43 -6.22
N ASP A 212 -14.84 4.85 -6.25
CA ASP A 212 -15.81 5.00 -7.35
C ASP A 212 -16.55 6.36 -7.34
N HIS A 213 -16.38 7.17 -6.29
CA HIS A 213 -17.18 8.39 -6.04
C HIS A 213 -16.49 9.71 -6.41
N ILE A 214 -15.31 9.66 -7.02
CA ILE A 214 -14.59 10.89 -7.35
C ILE A 214 -15.21 11.48 -8.63
N ASN A 215 -15.76 12.69 -8.50
CA ASN A 215 -16.40 13.39 -9.60
C ASN A 215 -15.32 13.92 -10.58
N GLU A 216 -15.34 13.46 -11.83
CA GLU A 216 -14.38 13.88 -12.86
C GLU A 216 -14.38 15.40 -13.09
N THR A 217 -15.52 16.07 -12.93
CA THR A 217 -15.57 17.53 -13.05
C THR A 217 -14.84 18.23 -11.90
N GLU A 218 -14.93 17.70 -10.67
CA GLU A 218 -14.16 18.21 -9.53
C GLU A 218 -12.66 18.02 -9.77
N ILE A 219 -12.24 16.90 -10.35
CA ILE A 219 -10.84 16.68 -10.73
C ILE A 219 -10.35 17.76 -11.71
N ILE A 220 -11.14 18.04 -12.75
CA ILE A 220 -10.77 19.02 -13.78
C ILE A 220 -10.72 20.43 -13.21
N ASP A 221 -11.73 20.81 -12.41
CA ASP A 221 -11.79 22.14 -11.80
C ASP A 221 -10.61 22.38 -10.84
N ASP A 222 -10.28 21.39 -10.00
CA ASP A 222 -9.13 21.45 -9.10
C ASP A 222 -7.79 21.49 -9.87
N LEU A 223 -7.68 20.76 -10.99
CA LEU A 223 -6.48 20.77 -11.83
C LEU A 223 -6.30 22.12 -12.54
N LEU A 224 -7.40 22.71 -13.01
CA LEU A 224 -7.39 24.05 -13.60
C LEU A 224 -7.04 25.12 -12.56
N GLU A 225 -7.60 25.03 -11.35
CA GLU A 225 -7.29 25.96 -10.26
C GLU A 225 -5.83 25.84 -9.82
N SER A 226 -5.32 24.62 -9.63
CA SER A 226 -3.92 24.39 -9.27
C SER A 226 -2.93 24.81 -10.36
N ALA A 227 -3.27 24.68 -11.64
CA ALA A 227 -2.45 25.22 -12.73
C ALA A 227 -2.33 26.75 -12.72
N THR A 228 -3.26 27.46 -12.07
CA THR A 228 -3.22 28.92 -11.91
C THR A 228 -2.53 29.38 -10.62
N LYS A 229 -2.36 28.48 -9.64
CA LYS A 229 -1.72 28.78 -8.34
C LYS A 229 -0.26 28.34 -8.35
N ILE A 230 0.66 29.31 -8.26
CA ILE A 230 2.07 29.03 -8.01
C ILE A 230 2.23 28.83 -6.49
N ASP A 231 1.97 27.63 -5.98
CA ASP A 231 2.13 27.32 -4.56
C ASP A 231 3.47 26.58 -4.34
N GLU A 232 4.50 27.32 -3.92
CA GLU A 232 5.88 26.83 -3.82
C GLU A 232 6.22 26.16 -2.47
N ASN A 233 5.37 26.31 -1.45
CA ASN A 233 5.84 26.15 -0.07
C ASN A 233 6.04 24.70 0.42
N PHE A 234 5.60 23.68 -0.33
CA PHE A 234 5.85 22.27 0.01
C PHE A 234 5.95 21.34 -1.21
N SER A 235 6.19 21.87 -2.41
CA SER A 235 6.27 21.04 -3.61
C SER A 235 7.51 20.15 -3.56
N ILE A 236 7.32 18.83 -3.64
CA ILE A 236 8.42 17.85 -3.70
C ILE A 236 8.62 17.46 -5.15
N SER A 237 9.86 17.58 -5.64
CA SER A 237 10.19 17.19 -7.01
C SER A 237 10.11 15.68 -7.21
N GLU A 238 9.85 15.22 -8.44
CA GLU A 238 9.85 13.79 -8.75
C GLU A 238 11.19 13.11 -8.44
N ASN A 239 12.31 13.84 -8.58
CA ASN A 239 13.64 13.32 -8.28
C ASN A 239 13.82 13.11 -6.76
N ASP A 240 13.42 14.09 -5.95
CA ASP A 240 13.46 13.98 -4.49
C ASP A 240 12.53 12.85 -4.01
N MET A 241 11.34 12.71 -4.60
CA MET A 241 10.43 11.61 -4.29
C MET A 241 11.06 10.24 -4.59
N ARG A 242 11.77 10.11 -5.72
CA ARG A 242 12.48 8.89 -6.10
C ARG A 242 13.64 8.57 -5.15
N GLU A 243 14.43 9.57 -4.78
CA GLU A 243 15.55 9.40 -3.84
C GLU A 243 15.04 8.98 -2.45
N TYR A 244 14.00 9.64 -1.95
CA TYR A 244 13.33 9.28 -0.70
C TYR A 244 12.80 7.84 -0.72
N LEU A 245 12.09 7.43 -1.77
CA LEU A 245 11.56 6.06 -1.85
C LEU A 245 12.65 5.02 -2.02
N SER A 246 13.74 5.35 -2.73
CA SER A 246 14.92 4.48 -2.84
C SER A 246 15.62 4.29 -1.48
N TYR A 247 15.66 5.34 -0.67
CA TYR A 247 16.17 5.27 0.70
C TYR A 247 15.24 4.45 1.59
N ALA A 248 13.95 4.82 1.66
CA ALA A 248 12.95 4.15 2.49
C ALA A 248 12.90 2.63 2.23
N ALA A 249 13.03 2.22 0.96
CA ALA A 249 12.99 0.81 0.60
C ALA A 249 14.17 -0.02 1.17
N LYS A 250 15.30 0.62 1.47
CA LYS A 250 16.50 -0.02 2.05
C LYS A 250 16.46 -0.06 3.58
N VAL A 251 15.59 0.72 4.23
CA VAL A 251 15.48 0.74 5.69
C VAL A 251 15.01 -0.62 6.17
N GLU A 252 15.76 -1.20 7.10
CA GLU A 252 15.35 -2.41 7.82
C GLU A 252 14.50 -2.01 9.02
N VAL A 253 13.33 -2.63 9.14
CA VAL A 253 12.36 -2.32 10.19
C VAL A 253 12.07 -3.58 10.99
N THR A 254 12.08 -3.43 12.30
CA THR A 254 11.67 -4.49 13.23
C THR A 254 10.24 -4.27 13.69
N MET A 255 9.43 -5.33 13.65
CA MET A 255 8.07 -5.32 14.15
C MET A 255 8.05 -5.29 15.68
N GLU A 256 7.50 -4.22 16.26
CA GLU A 256 7.29 -4.10 17.70
C GLU A 256 6.11 -4.95 18.19
N PRO A 257 6.18 -5.53 19.42
CA PRO A 257 5.12 -6.38 19.95
C PRO A 257 3.76 -5.69 20.07
N GLN A 258 3.74 -4.37 20.32
CA GLN A 258 2.50 -3.59 20.43
C GLN A 258 1.76 -3.50 19.10
N ALA A 259 2.47 -3.20 18.01
CA ALA A 259 1.90 -3.16 16.66
C ALA A 259 1.46 -4.56 16.22
N GLU A 260 2.26 -5.59 16.51
CA GLU A 260 1.90 -6.97 16.19
C GLU A 260 0.65 -7.43 16.95
N LYS A 261 0.51 -7.03 18.22
CA LYS A 261 -0.68 -7.33 19.03
C LYS A 261 -1.94 -6.74 18.38
N ILE A 262 -1.91 -5.48 17.96
CA ILE A 262 -3.05 -4.82 17.29
C ILE A 262 -3.46 -5.60 16.04
N LEU A 263 -2.51 -6.03 15.21
CA LEU A 263 -2.80 -6.84 14.03
C LEU A 263 -3.41 -8.20 14.40
N LYS A 264 -2.89 -8.88 15.43
CA LYS A 264 -3.38 -10.19 15.90
C LYS A 264 -4.79 -10.08 16.45
N ASP A 265 -5.06 -9.08 17.27
CA ASP A 265 -6.36 -8.85 17.91
C ASP A 265 -7.41 -8.50 16.84
N TYR A 266 -7.07 -7.60 15.91
CA TYR A 266 -7.91 -7.28 14.75
C TYR A 266 -8.20 -8.50 13.87
N PHE A 267 -7.17 -9.29 13.52
CA PHE A 267 -7.33 -10.47 12.69
C PHE A 267 -8.26 -11.51 13.33
N GLN A 268 -8.11 -11.75 14.64
CA GLN A 268 -8.96 -12.67 15.39
C GLN A 268 -10.40 -12.16 15.48
N ALA A 269 -10.59 -10.91 15.92
CA ALA A 269 -11.91 -10.30 16.07
C ALA A 269 -12.67 -10.28 14.73
N THR A 270 -12.01 -9.89 13.65
CA THR A 270 -12.59 -9.88 12.31
C THR A 270 -12.96 -11.29 11.84
N ARG A 271 -12.16 -12.32 12.13
CA ARG A 271 -12.52 -13.70 11.74
C ARG A 271 -13.62 -14.33 12.61
N ILE A 272 -13.83 -13.85 13.84
CA ILE A 272 -14.97 -14.26 14.67
C ILE A 272 -16.28 -13.76 14.05
N ILE A 273 -16.35 -12.50 13.65
CA ILE A 273 -17.56 -11.92 13.04
C ILE A 273 -17.69 -12.28 11.55
N ARG A 274 -16.57 -12.26 10.83
CA ARG A 274 -16.47 -12.38 9.37
C ARG A 274 -15.42 -13.47 9.01
N PRO A 275 -15.75 -14.77 9.15
CA PRO A 275 -14.76 -15.86 9.01
C PRO A 275 -13.97 -15.90 7.70
N ASN A 276 -14.55 -15.36 6.62
CA ASN A 276 -14.00 -15.39 5.27
C ASN A 276 -13.41 -14.04 4.82
N ALA A 277 -13.37 -13.01 5.68
CA ALA A 277 -12.92 -11.67 5.31
C ALA A 277 -11.39 -11.53 5.26
N LEU A 278 -10.67 -12.26 6.13
CA LEU A 278 -9.21 -12.21 6.22
C LEU A 278 -8.61 -13.62 6.07
N THR A 279 -7.73 -13.78 5.09
CA THR A 279 -6.96 -15.00 4.85
C THR A 279 -5.64 -14.97 5.62
N PRO A 280 -4.95 -16.12 5.83
CA PRO A 280 -3.58 -16.11 6.35
C PRO A 280 -2.66 -15.21 5.52
N LYS A 281 -2.87 -15.18 4.19
CA LYS A 281 -2.14 -14.29 3.29
C LYS A 281 -2.39 -12.82 3.60
N ALA A 282 -3.64 -12.42 3.87
CA ALA A 282 -3.98 -11.06 4.28
C ALA A 282 -3.20 -10.64 5.54
N PHE A 283 -3.07 -11.53 6.53
CA PHE A 283 -2.31 -11.24 7.75
C PHE A 283 -0.80 -11.03 7.47
N GLU A 284 -0.20 -11.84 6.61
CA GLU A 284 1.19 -11.62 6.16
C GLU A 284 1.35 -10.26 5.47
N ILE A 285 0.40 -9.89 4.62
CA ILE A 285 0.42 -8.63 3.89
C ILE A 285 0.22 -7.43 4.82
N LEU A 286 -0.68 -7.53 5.80
CA LEU A 286 -0.88 -6.49 6.82
C LEU A 286 0.40 -6.23 7.63
N LYS A 287 1.13 -7.29 8.00
CA LYS A 287 2.44 -7.16 8.65
C LYS A 287 3.45 -6.42 7.76
N LYS A 288 3.57 -6.81 6.50
CA LYS A 288 4.48 -6.15 5.54
C LYS A 288 4.09 -4.70 5.27
N MET A 289 2.80 -4.40 5.18
CA MET A 289 2.27 -3.03 5.04
C MET A 289 2.64 -2.20 6.27
N THR A 290 2.50 -2.75 7.47
CA THR A 290 2.88 -2.09 8.73
C THR A 290 4.38 -1.76 8.77
N GLU A 291 5.25 -2.70 8.41
CA GLU A 291 6.70 -2.47 8.30
C GLU A 291 7.03 -1.42 7.24
N SER A 292 6.40 -1.52 6.08
CA SER A 292 6.60 -0.58 4.97
C SER A 292 6.14 0.84 5.33
N TYR A 293 5.10 0.96 6.14
CA TYR A 293 4.64 2.25 6.63
C TYR A 293 5.67 2.88 7.57
N ALA A 294 6.26 2.10 8.48
CA ALA A 294 7.35 2.58 9.33
C ALA A 294 8.59 2.99 8.52
N LYS A 295 8.92 2.25 7.45
CA LYS A 295 10.00 2.61 6.49
C LYS A 295 9.75 3.99 5.87
N LEU A 296 8.53 4.23 5.39
CA LEU A 296 8.14 5.52 4.84
C LEU A 296 8.21 6.63 5.90
N CYS A 297 7.83 6.34 7.15
CA CYS A 297 8.00 7.27 8.27
C CYS A 297 9.46 7.45 8.73
N LEU A 298 10.44 6.89 8.00
CA LEU A 298 11.87 6.98 8.29
C LEU A 298 12.25 6.36 9.64
N ARG A 299 11.50 5.35 10.11
CA ARG A 299 11.71 4.68 11.38
C ARG A 299 12.27 3.28 11.20
N LYS A 300 12.99 2.80 12.24
CA LYS A 300 13.53 1.43 12.33
C LYS A 300 12.61 0.47 13.12
N PHE A 301 11.60 1.00 13.80
CA PHE A 301 10.66 0.24 14.62
C PHE A 301 9.22 0.59 14.26
N THR A 302 8.34 -0.41 14.21
CA THR A 302 6.90 -0.19 13.96
C THR A 302 6.20 0.40 15.17
N SER A 303 5.12 1.13 14.92
CA SER A 303 4.26 1.77 15.91
C SER A 303 2.82 1.29 15.75
N PRO A 304 1.97 1.45 16.78
CA PRO A 304 0.53 1.20 16.66
C PRO A 304 -0.17 1.88 15.48
N VAL A 305 0.31 3.08 15.12
CA VAL A 305 -0.23 3.89 14.01
C VAL A 305 0.00 3.20 12.66
N ASP A 306 1.12 2.50 12.51
CA ASP A 306 1.47 1.78 11.28
C ASP A 306 0.52 0.60 11.05
N ALA A 307 0.20 -0.12 12.14
CA ALA A 307 -0.76 -1.23 12.11
C ALA A 307 -2.16 -0.72 11.78
N LEU A 308 -2.55 0.41 12.35
CA LEU A 308 -3.82 1.08 12.06
C LEU A 308 -3.93 1.46 10.57
N ALA A 309 -2.83 1.90 9.95
CA ALA A 309 -2.81 2.27 8.53
C ALA A 309 -2.97 1.07 7.60
N ALA A 310 -2.33 -0.06 7.94
CA ALA A 310 -2.55 -1.30 7.21
C ALA A 310 -4.00 -1.77 7.35
N ILE A 311 -4.57 -1.68 8.56
CA ILE A 311 -5.96 -2.07 8.85
C ILE A 311 -6.95 -1.20 8.06
N SER A 312 -6.75 0.13 8.00
CA SER A 312 -7.67 1.03 7.27
C SER A 312 -7.82 0.66 5.80
N ILE A 313 -6.71 0.28 5.14
CA ILE A 313 -6.69 -0.18 3.75
C ILE A 313 -7.54 -1.45 3.60
N SER A 314 -7.38 -2.42 4.51
CA SER A 314 -8.15 -3.67 4.46
C SER A 314 -9.63 -3.49 4.80
N GLU A 315 -9.96 -2.59 5.73
CA GLU A 315 -11.33 -2.34 6.13
C GLU A 315 -12.17 -1.79 4.97
N LYS A 316 -11.58 -1.03 4.03
CA LYS A 316 -12.30 -0.54 2.85
C LYS A 316 -12.93 -1.67 2.03
N TYR A 317 -12.19 -2.74 1.74
CA TYR A 317 -12.78 -3.87 1.00
C TYR A 317 -13.70 -4.72 1.88
N ILE A 318 -13.36 -4.87 3.16
CA ILE A 318 -14.16 -5.66 4.09
C ILE A 318 -15.55 -5.04 4.27
N LYS A 319 -15.59 -3.71 4.38
CA LYS A 319 -16.80 -2.91 4.43
C LYS A 319 -17.71 -3.24 3.25
N VAL A 320 -17.22 -3.06 2.03
CA VAL A 320 -18.01 -3.28 0.80
C VAL A 320 -18.45 -4.74 0.60
N LEU A 321 -17.62 -5.71 1.01
CA LEU A 321 -17.84 -7.13 0.69
C LEU A 321 -18.56 -7.94 1.77
N PHE A 322 -18.41 -7.55 3.03
CA PHE A 322 -18.83 -8.36 4.18
C PHE A 322 -19.68 -7.59 5.19
N GLU A 323 -20.05 -6.32 4.94
CA GLU A 323 -20.88 -5.59 5.90
C GLU A 323 -22.25 -6.22 6.10
N LYS A 324 -22.54 -6.37 7.39
CA LYS A 324 -23.87 -6.33 7.99
C LYS A 324 -23.75 -5.29 9.10
N ASP A 325 -24.58 -4.26 9.06
CA ASP A 325 -24.49 -2.90 9.66
C ASP A 325 -24.02 -2.71 11.13
N SER A 326 -23.62 -3.74 11.89
CA SER A 326 -23.38 -3.63 13.34
C SER A 326 -21.95 -3.24 13.77
N TYR A 327 -20.94 -3.35 12.90
CA TYR A 327 -19.53 -3.06 13.25
C TYR A 327 -18.79 -2.42 12.06
N SER A 328 -19.37 -1.35 11.51
CA SER A 328 -18.79 -0.60 10.39
C SER A 328 -17.59 0.22 10.85
N SER A 329 -16.51 0.23 10.07
CA SER A 329 -15.40 1.15 10.27
C SER A 329 -15.81 2.57 9.87
N PRO A 330 -15.25 3.61 10.53
CA PRO A 330 -15.57 4.99 10.24
C PRO A 330 -15.17 5.35 8.79
N ASP A 331 -16.05 6.09 8.11
CA ASP A 331 -15.80 6.59 6.76
C ASP A 331 -14.72 7.67 6.74
N GLU A 332 -13.90 7.65 5.69
CA GLU A 332 -13.02 8.77 5.35
C GLU A 332 -13.90 9.92 4.83
N GLU A 333 -14.08 10.95 5.66
CA GLU A 333 -14.74 12.19 5.23
C GLU A 333 -13.86 12.94 4.22
N LYS A 334 -14.47 13.85 3.44
CA LYS A 334 -13.73 14.73 2.52
C LYS A 334 -12.71 15.54 3.34
N ILE A 335 -11.43 15.27 3.12
CA ILE A 335 -10.34 15.95 3.81
C ILE A 335 -10.22 17.36 3.25
N THR A 336 -10.43 18.35 4.10
CA THR A 336 -10.37 19.78 3.73
C THR A 336 -9.17 20.49 4.36
N SER A 337 -8.58 19.90 5.39
CA SER A 337 -7.42 20.41 6.11
C SER A 337 -6.52 19.28 6.59
N ILE A 338 -5.26 19.62 6.88
CA ILE A 338 -4.26 18.69 7.44
C ILE A 338 -4.75 18.09 8.78
N ASP A 339 -5.48 18.87 9.58
CA ASP A 339 -6.05 18.43 10.85
C ASP A 339 -7.09 17.29 10.71
N ASP A 340 -7.70 17.16 9.53
CA ASP A 340 -8.73 16.13 9.31
C ASP A 340 -8.13 14.72 9.26
N PHE A 341 -6.84 14.60 8.88
CA PHE A 341 -6.11 13.32 8.93
C PHE A 341 -5.95 12.83 10.38
N ASP A 342 -5.52 13.70 11.29
CA ASP A 342 -5.34 13.37 12.71
C ASP A 342 -6.69 12.99 13.37
N LYS A 343 -7.77 13.71 13.02
CA LYS A 343 -9.13 13.39 13.50
C LYS A 343 -9.59 12.02 12.99
N TYR A 344 -9.40 11.73 11.72
CA TYR A 344 -9.77 10.44 11.14
C TYR A 344 -9.01 9.29 11.82
N GLN A 345 -7.69 9.43 11.98
CA GLN A 345 -6.86 8.45 12.68
C GLN A 345 -7.38 8.20 14.10
N HIS A 346 -7.71 9.26 14.85
CA HIS A 346 -8.23 9.11 16.20
C HIS A 346 -9.57 8.34 16.26
N ARG A 347 -10.50 8.63 15.33
CA ARG A 347 -11.76 7.89 15.22
C ARG A 347 -11.53 6.43 14.90
N LEU A 348 -10.64 6.14 13.95
CA LEU A 348 -10.32 4.78 13.56
C LEU A 348 -9.67 3.99 14.70
N HIS A 349 -8.74 4.60 15.44
CA HIS A 349 -8.13 3.99 16.62
C HIS A 349 -9.17 3.67 17.71
N THR A 350 -10.05 4.64 18.00
CA THR A 350 -11.12 4.47 18.99
C THR A 350 -12.05 3.34 18.59
N TRP A 351 -12.49 3.33 17.32
CA TRP A 351 -13.30 2.25 16.77
C TRP A 351 -12.63 0.89 16.88
N LEU A 352 -11.36 0.78 16.50
CA LEU A 352 -10.63 -0.49 16.51
C LEU A 352 -10.49 -1.04 17.95
N SER A 353 -10.24 -0.16 18.91
CA SER A 353 -10.15 -0.53 20.32
C SER A 353 -11.49 -1.07 20.82
N THR A 354 -12.59 -0.34 20.60
CA THR A 354 -13.94 -0.80 20.98
C THR A 354 -14.31 -2.10 20.27
N PHE A 355 -14.05 -2.20 18.95
CA PHE A 355 -14.35 -3.38 18.14
C PHE A 355 -13.64 -4.63 18.67
N THR A 356 -12.34 -4.55 18.93
CA THR A 356 -11.56 -5.68 19.42
C THR A 356 -11.93 -6.06 20.86
N GLU A 357 -12.14 -5.09 21.75
CA GLU A 357 -12.59 -5.33 23.12
C GLU A 357 -13.96 -5.99 23.18
N ASP A 358 -14.92 -5.53 22.37
CA ASP A 358 -16.29 -6.04 22.35
C ASP A 358 -16.39 -7.49 21.85
N ILE A 359 -15.42 -7.95 21.08
CA ILE A 359 -15.45 -9.27 20.42
C ILE A 359 -14.58 -10.27 21.15
N LEU A 360 -13.37 -9.86 21.56
CA LEU A 360 -12.41 -10.78 22.20
C LEU A 360 -12.72 -11.04 23.67
N ASN A 361 -13.50 -10.17 24.32
CA ASN A 361 -13.97 -10.37 25.69
C ASN A 361 -15.34 -11.09 25.79
N LYS A 362 -15.95 -11.44 24.65
CA LYS A 362 -17.16 -12.28 24.57
C LYS A 362 -16.77 -13.73 24.30
#